data_AF-Q2JY31-F1
#
_entry.id   AF-Q2JY31-F1
#
_cell.length_a   1.000
_cell.length_b   1.000
_cell.length_c   1.000
_cell.angle_alpha   90.00
_cell.angle_beta   90.00
_cell.angle_gamma   90.00
#
_symmetry.space_group_name_H-M   'P 1'
#
loop_
_entity.id
_entity.type
_entity.pdbx_description
1 polymer ?
#
loop_
_entity_poly.entity_id
_entity_poly.type
_entity_poly.pdbx_seq_one_letter_code
_entity_poly.pdbx_strand_id
1 'polypeptide(L)'
;MGSLLTDLLRVEEGIYIVKAQVVVNNTVLGSGIAGSNTVEEAEDAALKRALNHAGFGHSTTSLSLGVDSAAARMPYLPTPDLANGRTHSSAAPQAPESIGIPAKPTSPELPNLSEPGAYGDDLSDIIAQTDVEMQRIGWGRKEGQEFLERRFQKKSRHQLNEAELREFLRYLKQQPSRLNSEPRF
;
A
#
# COMPACT_ATOMS: atom_id res chain seq x y z
N MET A 1 18.55 -19.46 -6.74
CA MET A 1 18.90 -18.52 -5.64
C MET A 1 17.62 -18.06 -4.98
N GLY A 2 17.62 -17.90 -3.65
CA GLY A 2 16.54 -17.25 -2.92
C GLY A 2 16.93 -15.83 -2.53
N SER A 3 16.04 -14.88 -2.74
CA SER A 3 16.17 -13.49 -2.32
C SER A 3 15.03 -13.12 -1.39
N LEU A 4 15.36 -12.48 -0.28
CA LEU A 4 14.42 -11.84 0.62
C LEU A 4 14.44 -10.34 0.33
N LEU A 5 13.27 -9.72 0.23
CA LEU A 5 13.13 -8.27 0.11
C LEU A 5 12.26 -7.75 1.26
N THR A 6 12.73 -6.70 1.93
CA THR A 6 11.98 -5.93 2.94
C THR A 6 11.80 -4.49 2.46
N ASP A 7 10.60 -3.95 2.61
CA ASP A 7 10.18 -2.64 2.12
C ASP A 7 9.35 -1.91 3.18
N LEU A 8 9.69 -0.64 3.44
CA LEU A 8 9.09 0.18 4.50
C LEU A 8 8.01 1.09 3.89
N LEU A 9 6.76 0.65 4.00
CA LEU A 9 5.61 1.27 3.33
C LEU A 9 5.13 2.57 3.97
N ARG A 10 5.27 2.72 5.29
CA ARG A 10 4.77 3.89 6.04
C ARG A 10 5.48 4.04 7.39
N VAL A 11 5.69 5.30 7.79
CA VAL A 11 6.09 5.72 9.13
C VAL A 11 5.18 6.86 9.56
N GLU A 12 4.24 6.60 10.47
CA GLU A 12 3.24 7.59 10.91
C GLU A 12 2.98 7.45 12.41
N GLU A 13 3.12 8.53 13.17
CA GLU A 13 2.94 8.56 14.64
C GLU A 13 3.77 7.52 15.43
N GLY A 14 4.90 7.08 14.86
CA GLY A 14 5.75 6.03 15.41
C GLY A 14 5.35 4.62 14.98
N ILE A 15 4.29 4.43 14.20
CA ILE A 15 3.92 3.14 13.60
C ILE A 15 4.67 2.97 12.27
N TYR A 16 5.51 1.95 12.22
CA TYR A 16 6.28 1.51 11.05
C TYR A 16 5.57 0.33 10.41
N ILE A 17 5.22 0.43 9.12
CA ILE A 17 4.60 -0.67 8.36
C ILE A 17 5.62 -1.24 7.39
N VAL A 18 6.02 -2.49 7.60
CA VAL A 18 6.99 -3.21 6.75
C VAL A 18 6.31 -4.34 5.98
N LYS A 19 6.72 -4.51 4.73
CA LYS A 19 6.35 -5.62 3.85
C LYS A 19 7.60 -6.46 3.55
N ALA A 20 7.57 -7.74 3.88
CA ALA A 20 8.58 -8.73 3.52
C ALA A 20 8.07 -9.64 2.40
N GLN A 21 8.95 -10.00 1.46
CA GLN A 21 8.67 -10.92 0.36
C GLN A 21 9.81 -11.92 0.19
N VAL A 22 9.47 -13.20 0.12
CA VAL A 22 10.40 -14.32 -0.13
C VAL A 22 10.25 -14.75 -1.58
N VAL A 23 11.31 -14.58 -2.38
CA VAL A 23 11.36 -14.93 -3.81
C VAL A 23 12.42 -15.99 -4.04
N VAL A 24 12.07 -17.11 -4.68
CA VAL A 24 13.03 -18.15 -5.05
C VAL A 24 12.86 -18.49 -6.52
N ASN A 25 13.94 -18.40 -7.28
CA ASN A 25 13.96 -18.68 -8.74
C ASN A 25 12.84 -17.94 -9.50
N ASN A 26 12.67 -16.64 -9.22
CA ASN A 26 11.64 -15.76 -9.78
C ASN A 26 10.18 -16.08 -9.37
N THR A 27 9.97 -17.00 -8.43
CA THR A 27 8.65 -17.33 -7.87
C THR A 27 8.52 -16.76 -6.46
N VAL A 28 7.46 -16.00 -6.18
CA VAL A 28 7.14 -15.55 -4.82
C VAL A 28 6.59 -16.74 -4.04
N LEU A 29 7.30 -17.16 -2.99
CA LEU A 29 6.86 -18.26 -2.12
C LEU A 29 6.00 -17.75 -0.94
N GLY A 30 6.24 -16.53 -0.48
CA GLY A 30 5.45 -15.93 0.58
C GLY A 30 5.67 -14.43 0.71
N SER A 31 4.66 -13.77 1.28
CA SER A 31 4.71 -12.35 1.63
C SER A 31 4.08 -12.13 2.99
N GLY A 32 4.64 -11.21 3.76
CA GLY A 32 4.15 -10.83 5.08
C GLY A 32 4.16 -9.32 5.23
N ILE A 33 3.14 -8.78 5.88
CA ILE A 33 3.06 -7.36 6.23
C ILE A 33 2.88 -7.29 7.75
N ALA A 34 3.57 -6.36 8.41
CA ALA A 34 3.37 -6.07 9.83
C ALA A 34 3.51 -4.57 10.12
N GLY A 35 2.90 -4.14 11.21
CA GLY A 35 2.97 -2.78 11.72
C GLY A 35 3.33 -2.79 13.20
N SER A 36 4.40 -2.09 13.59
CA SER A 36 4.90 -2.03 14.97
C SER A 36 5.35 -0.61 15.32
N ASN A 37 5.54 -0.32 16.61
CA ASN A 37 5.97 1.01 17.09
C ASN A 37 7.50 1.26 16.94
N THR A 38 8.23 0.26 16.43
CA THR A 38 9.66 0.34 16.06
C THR A 38 9.87 -0.34 14.71
N VAL A 39 10.93 0.05 13.99
CA VAL A 39 11.25 -0.50 12.67
C VAL A 39 11.72 -1.96 12.74
N GLU A 40 12.54 -2.32 13.74
CA GLU A 40 13.04 -3.70 13.92
C GLU A 40 11.90 -4.68 14.20
N GLU A 41 10.97 -4.36 15.11
CA GLU A 41 9.83 -5.25 15.38
C GLU A 41 8.84 -5.32 14.22
N ALA A 42 8.73 -4.25 13.40
CA ALA A 42 7.90 -4.28 12.20
C ALA A 42 8.52 -5.21 11.14
N GLU A 43 9.84 -5.17 10.98
CA GLU A 43 10.57 -6.03 10.04
C GLU A 43 10.55 -7.50 10.48
N ASP A 44 10.90 -7.83 11.73
CA ASP A 44 10.86 -9.22 12.22
C ASP A 44 9.45 -9.82 12.10
N ALA A 45 8.42 -9.08 12.49
CA ALA A 45 7.03 -9.54 12.38
C ALA A 45 6.58 -9.74 10.91
N ALA A 46 7.01 -8.87 9.99
CA ALA A 46 6.73 -9.02 8.56
C ALA A 46 7.48 -10.22 7.97
N LEU A 47 8.77 -10.34 8.29
CA LEU A 47 9.66 -11.42 7.86
C LEU A 47 9.18 -12.79 8.33
N LYS A 48 8.88 -12.93 9.61
CA LYS A 48 8.33 -14.14 10.22
C LYS A 48 7.04 -14.58 9.53
N ARG A 49 6.16 -13.65 9.18
CA ARG A 49 4.94 -13.92 8.41
C ARG A 49 5.26 -14.38 6.98
N ALA A 50 6.19 -13.72 6.29
CA ALA A 50 6.60 -14.09 4.94
C ALA A 50 7.26 -15.48 4.88
N LEU A 51 8.13 -15.82 5.84
CA LEU A 51 8.79 -17.13 5.96
C LEU A 51 7.80 -18.23 6.33
N ASN A 52 6.86 -17.98 7.23
CA ASN A 52 5.81 -18.94 7.57
C ASN A 52 4.90 -19.22 6.37
N HIS A 53 4.50 -18.18 5.63
CA HIS A 53 3.72 -18.32 4.39
C HIS A 53 4.52 -19.04 3.28
N ALA A 54 5.84 -18.83 3.22
CA ALA A 54 6.73 -19.49 2.28
C ALA A 54 7.12 -20.94 2.69
N GLY A 55 6.59 -21.45 3.81
CA GLY A 55 6.85 -22.81 4.30
C GLY A 55 8.21 -23.02 4.97
N PHE A 56 8.98 -21.95 5.20
CA PHE A 56 10.29 -21.98 5.87
C PHE A 56 10.22 -21.70 7.38
N GLY A 57 9.07 -21.29 7.90
CA GLY A 57 8.89 -20.91 9.32
C GLY A 57 8.92 -22.07 10.32
N HIS A 58 9.04 -23.33 9.86
CA HIS A 58 9.00 -24.51 10.71
C HIS A 58 10.41 -24.98 11.10
N SER A 59 10.91 -24.49 12.25
CA SER A 59 11.87 -25.30 13.00
C SER A 59 11.19 -26.60 13.40
N THR A 60 11.75 -27.73 12.96
CA THR A 60 11.13 -29.05 13.04
C THR A 60 10.81 -29.47 14.48
N THR A 61 9.53 -29.53 14.83
CA THR A 61 9.04 -30.41 15.90
C THR A 61 8.24 -31.55 15.26
N SER A 62 8.92 -32.70 15.17
CA SER A 62 8.39 -34.06 14.98
C SER A 62 7.27 -34.31 13.94
N LEU A 63 7.63 -35.13 12.96
CA LEU A 63 6.76 -36.05 12.21
C LEU A 63 5.40 -36.36 12.89
N SER A 64 4.32 -35.90 12.28
CA SER A 64 3.04 -36.60 12.34
C SER A 64 2.55 -36.82 10.92
N LEU A 65 2.79 -38.02 10.38
CA LEU A 65 2.20 -38.47 9.13
C LEU A 65 0.71 -38.78 9.38
N GLY A 66 -0.14 -37.74 9.28
CA GLY A 66 -1.58 -37.89 9.13
C GLY A 66 -1.94 -37.95 7.64
N VAL A 67 -1.90 -39.15 7.06
CA VAL A 67 -2.39 -39.40 5.70
C VAL A 67 -3.93 -39.47 5.69
N ASP A 68 -4.48 -39.18 4.51
CA ASP A 68 -5.90 -39.07 4.08
C ASP A 68 -6.53 -37.67 4.25
N SER A 69 -6.87 -36.92 3.19
CA SER A 69 -7.41 -37.25 1.86
C SER A 69 -8.85 -37.79 1.87
N ALA A 70 -9.55 -37.51 0.77
CA ALA A 70 -10.90 -37.94 0.42
C ALA A 70 -12.08 -37.55 1.35
N ALA A 71 -12.96 -36.73 0.77
CA ALA A 71 -14.32 -36.46 1.25
C ALA A 71 -15.17 -37.72 1.48
N ALA A 72 -16.00 -37.72 2.53
CA ALA A 72 -17.48 -37.68 2.42
C ALA A 72 -18.23 -37.96 3.76
N ARG A 73 -19.46 -37.42 3.84
CA ARG A 73 -20.60 -37.83 4.71
C ARG A 73 -20.63 -37.38 6.21
N MET A 74 -21.55 -36.44 6.46
CA MET A 74 -22.38 -36.30 7.68
C MET A 74 -23.31 -37.55 7.89
N PRO A 75 -24.14 -37.67 8.97
CA PRO A 75 -24.43 -36.74 10.08
C PRO A 75 -24.45 -37.34 11.51
N TYR A 76 -24.49 -36.48 12.55
CA TYR A 76 -25.30 -36.75 13.75
C TYR A 76 -25.72 -35.46 14.49
N LEU A 77 -26.94 -35.46 15.06
CA LEU A 77 -27.53 -34.37 15.84
C LEU A 77 -27.02 -34.33 17.29
N PRO A 78 -27.17 -33.17 17.96
CA PRO A 78 -27.83 -33.19 19.28
C PRO A 78 -29.15 -32.42 19.27
N THR A 79 -30.18 -33.00 19.89
CA THR A 79 -31.48 -32.35 20.16
C THR A 79 -31.41 -31.39 21.36
N PRO A 80 -32.29 -30.38 21.43
CA PRO A 80 -32.36 -29.45 22.57
C PRO A 80 -33.20 -30.02 23.72
N ASP A 81 -32.81 -29.77 24.99
CA ASP A 81 -33.74 -29.90 26.12
C ASP A 81 -33.62 -28.76 27.16
N LEU A 82 -34.68 -27.97 27.11
CA LEU A 82 -35.30 -27.05 28.07
C LEU A 82 -34.95 -27.18 29.58
N ALA A 83 -34.17 -26.25 30.14
CA ALA A 83 -34.19 -25.94 31.59
C ALA A 83 -33.97 -24.44 31.90
N ASN A 84 -35.08 -23.77 32.20
CA ASN A 84 -35.26 -22.33 32.39
C ASN A 84 -34.50 -21.71 33.61
N GLY A 85 -33.92 -20.51 33.45
CA GLY A 85 -33.22 -19.78 34.52
C GLY A 85 -32.97 -18.30 34.20
N ARG A 86 -33.97 -17.44 34.44
CA ARG A 86 -33.97 -15.96 34.27
C ARG A 86 -32.68 -15.30 34.84
N THR A 87 -32.12 -14.22 34.26
CA THR A 87 -32.77 -12.92 33.99
C THR A 87 -32.28 -12.13 32.76
N HIS A 88 -33.25 -11.72 31.95
CA HIS A 88 -33.43 -10.44 31.21
C HIS A 88 -32.73 -9.21 31.84
N SER A 89 -32.28 -8.16 31.14
CA SER A 89 -32.29 -7.75 29.71
C SER A 89 -31.03 -6.87 29.46
N SER A 90 -30.72 -6.18 28.34
CA SER A 90 -31.37 -5.87 27.04
C SER A 90 -30.25 -5.43 26.06
N ALA A 91 -30.43 -5.20 24.74
CA ALA A 91 -31.61 -5.25 23.87
C ALA A 91 -31.20 -5.77 22.47
N ALA A 92 -32.14 -6.40 21.76
CA ALA A 92 -32.18 -6.49 20.31
C ALA A 92 -33.59 -6.07 19.85
N PRO A 93 -33.76 -5.51 18.65
CA PRO A 93 -34.35 -6.32 17.57
C PRO A 93 -33.54 -6.22 16.27
N GLN A 94 -33.14 -7.36 15.69
CA GLN A 94 -33.84 -8.05 14.59
C GLN A 94 -33.71 -7.35 13.22
N ALA A 95 -33.06 -8.06 12.29
CA ALA A 95 -33.28 -7.86 10.87
C ALA A 95 -34.66 -8.43 10.47
N PRO A 96 -35.44 -7.77 9.60
CA PRO A 96 -36.51 -8.38 8.84
C PRO A 96 -36.09 -8.70 7.40
N GLU A 97 -36.69 -9.74 6.85
CA GLU A 97 -36.39 -10.31 5.52
C GLU A 97 -37.15 -9.61 4.37
N SER A 98 -36.75 -9.98 3.15
CA SER A 98 -37.61 -10.09 1.95
C SER A 98 -38.03 -8.81 1.20
N ILE A 99 -37.89 -8.82 -0.13
CA ILE A 99 -39.01 -8.79 -1.11
C ILE A 99 -38.43 -8.75 -2.55
N GLY A 100 -39.20 -9.30 -3.49
CA GLY A 100 -38.81 -9.64 -4.86
C GLY A 100 -38.34 -8.52 -5.81
N ILE A 101 -37.67 -8.99 -6.87
CA ILE A 101 -37.22 -8.27 -8.07
C ILE A 101 -38.44 -7.78 -8.89
N PRO A 102 -38.39 -6.63 -9.59
CA PRO A 102 -38.03 -6.71 -11.02
C PRO A 102 -37.36 -5.46 -11.67
N ALA A 103 -36.66 -5.72 -12.78
CA ALA A 103 -36.49 -4.87 -13.98
C ALA A 103 -35.63 -3.57 -13.98
N LYS A 104 -34.95 -3.41 -15.13
CA LYS A 104 -33.96 -2.39 -15.53
C LYS A 104 -34.62 -1.15 -16.16
N PRO A 105 -34.03 0.06 -16.04
CA PRO A 105 -33.49 0.73 -17.25
C PRO A 105 -32.12 1.39 -16.95
N THR A 106 -31.02 1.10 -17.66
CA THR A 106 -30.66 1.62 -18.99
C THR A 106 -30.80 3.14 -19.16
N SER A 107 -29.75 3.92 -18.86
CA SER A 107 -29.38 5.20 -19.50
C SER A 107 -28.14 5.82 -18.82
N PRO A 108 -27.28 6.56 -19.53
CA PRO A 108 -26.67 6.24 -20.82
C PRO A 108 -25.13 6.17 -20.72
N GLU A 109 -24.49 5.68 -21.78
CA GLU A 109 -23.04 5.55 -21.93
C GLU A 109 -22.34 6.89 -22.21
N LEU A 110 -21.19 7.16 -21.57
CA LEU A 110 -20.08 8.05 -21.98
C LEU A 110 -19.05 8.23 -20.82
N PRO A 111 -17.74 8.37 -21.09
CA PRO A 111 -16.88 7.46 -21.85
C PRO A 111 -15.82 6.78 -20.96
N ASN A 112 -15.16 5.76 -21.52
CA ASN A 112 -13.98 5.10 -20.97
C ASN A 112 -12.86 6.08 -20.54
N LEU A 113 -12.59 6.18 -19.23
CA LEU A 113 -11.49 6.97 -18.66
C LEU A 113 -10.60 6.08 -17.78
N SER A 114 -9.64 5.47 -18.48
CA SER A 114 -8.29 5.04 -18.08
C SER A 114 -7.98 4.65 -16.63
N GLU A 115 -7.42 3.46 -16.51
CA GLU A 115 -6.80 2.85 -15.34
C GLU A 115 -5.88 3.81 -14.54
N PRO A 116 -6.03 3.93 -13.20
CA PRO A 116 -5.08 4.62 -12.34
C PRO A 116 -3.88 3.71 -12.01
N GLY A 117 -3.23 3.18 -13.03
CA GLY A 117 -2.14 2.19 -12.90
C GLY A 117 -0.81 2.56 -13.57
N ALA A 118 -0.81 3.47 -14.56
CA ALA A 118 0.36 3.76 -15.40
C ALA A 118 1.13 5.04 -15.02
N TYR A 119 0.56 5.93 -14.20
CA TYR A 119 1.12 7.28 -13.94
C TYR A 119 2.07 7.35 -12.72
N GLY A 120 2.30 6.22 -12.02
CA GLY A 120 3.17 6.18 -10.85
C GLY A 120 4.66 6.36 -11.17
N ASP A 121 5.12 5.79 -12.28
CA ASP A 121 6.52 5.90 -12.74
C ASP A 121 6.84 7.31 -13.26
N ASP A 122 5.93 7.92 -14.04
CA ASP A 122 6.02 9.31 -14.50
C ASP A 122 6.28 10.28 -13.34
N LEU A 123 5.58 10.13 -12.21
CA LEU A 123 5.80 10.97 -11.04
C LEU A 123 7.25 10.87 -10.52
N SER A 124 7.82 9.66 -10.50
CA SER A 124 9.20 9.43 -10.07
C SER A 124 10.21 10.09 -11.02
N ASP A 125 10.03 9.92 -12.33
CA ASP A 125 10.90 10.52 -13.35
C ASP A 125 10.83 12.06 -13.33
N ILE A 126 9.63 12.62 -13.23
CA ILE A 126 9.42 14.07 -13.13
C ILE A 126 10.02 14.62 -11.81
N ILE A 127 9.97 13.88 -10.68
CA ILE A 127 10.65 14.26 -9.43
C ILE A 127 12.17 14.28 -9.63
N ALA A 128 12.74 13.25 -10.25
CA ALA A 128 14.17 13.17 -10.53
C ALA A 128 14.63 14.28 -11.48
N GLN A 129 13.87 14.55 -12.55
CA GLN A 129 14.19 15.64 -13.48
C GLN A 129 14.00 17.02 -12.83
N THR A 130 13.05 17.18 -11.91
CA THR A 130 12.89 18.39 -11.10
C THR A 130 14.13 18.67 -10.25
N ASP A 131 14.77 17.64 -9.68
CA ASP A 131 16.05 17.78 -8.96
C ASP A 131 17.17 18.23 -9.89
N VAL A 132 17.30 17.62 -11.08
CA VAL A 132 18.30 18.00 -12.08
C VAL A 132 18.12 19.47 -12.51
N GLU A 133 16.89 19.93 -12.73
CA GLU A 133 16.61 21.31 -13.12
C GLU A 133 16.85 22.31 -11.98
N MET A 134 16.52 21.97 -10.72
CA MET A 134 16.89 22.80 -9.57
C MET A 134 18.42 22.90 -9.44
N GLN A 135 19.14 21.78 -9.58
CA GLN A 135 20.59 21.76 -9.53
C GLN A 135 21.22 22.57 -10.68
N ARG A 136 20.65 22.52 -11.90
CA ARG A 136 21.09 23.32 -13.08
C ARG A 136 21.04 24.82 -12.82
N ILE A 137 20.03 25.31 -12.10
CA ILE A 137 19.87 26.73 -11.77
C ILE A 137 20.48 27.13 -10.41
N GLY A 138 21.15 26.19 -9.74
CA GLY A 138 21.76 26.38 -8.43
C GLY A 138 20.75 26.50 -7.27
N TRP A 139 19.49 26.12 -7.48
CA TRP A 139 18.47 26.13 -6.43
C TRP A 139 18.71 25.01 -5.42
N GLY A 140 18.89 25.40 -4.16
CA GLY A 140 18.97 24.47 -3.05
C GLY A 140 17.59 23.93 -2.63
N ARG A 141 17.61 22.88 -1.79
CA ARG A 141 16.39 22.31 -1.17
C ARG A 141 15.49 23.36 -0.50
N LYS A 142 16.07 24.44 0.05
CA LYS A 142 15.32 25.57 0.65
C LYS A 142 14.60 26.43 -0.38
N GLU A 143 15.23 26.80 -1.49
CA GLU A 143 14.62 27.64 -2.53
C GLU A 143 13.49 26.89 -3.23
N GLY A 144 13.70 25.61 -3.54
CA GLY A 144 12.64 24.72 -4.04
C GLY A 144 11.47 24.63 -3.05
N GLN A 145 11.74 24.40 -1.77
CA GLN A 145 10.69 24.35 -0.74
C GLN A 145 9.92 25.67 -0.61
N GLU A 146 10.59 26.83 -0.57
CA GLU A 146 9.92 28.13 -0.47
C GLU A 146 9.05 28.41 -1.71
N PHE A 147 9.52 28.06 -2.91
CA PHE A 147 8.72 28.16 -4.12
C PHE A 147 7.47 27.28 -4.06
N LEU A 148 7.59 26.03 -3.60
CA LEU A 148 6.46 25.10 -3.48
C LEU A 148 5.45 25.55 -2.42
N GLU A 149 5.92 26.10 -1.29
CA GLU A 149 5.05 26.62 -0.25
C GLU A 149 4.32 27.89 -0.71
N ARG A 150 4.99 28.77 -1.48
CA ARG A 150 4.38 29.98 -2.04
C ARG A 150 3.45 29.72 -3.24
N ARG A 151 3.73 28.72 -4.08
CA ARG A 151 3.04 28.49 -5.38
C ARG A 151 1.97 27.40 -5.34
N PHE A 152 2.13 26.39 -4.47
CA PHE A 152 1.25 25.22 -4.35
C PHE A 152 0.81 24.94 -2.89
N GLN A 153 1.28 25.73 -1.92
CA GLN A 153 1.06 25.50 -0.47
C GLN A 153 1.54 24.11 0.00
N LYS A 154 2.57 23.55 -0.65
CA LYS A 154 3.20 22.26 -0.30
C LYS A 154 4.60 22.47 0.24
N LYS A 155 5.00 21.68 1.24
CA LYS A 155 6.35 21.74 1.83
C LYS A 155 7.35 20.80 1.17
N SER A 156 6.88 19.93 0.27
CA SER A 156 7.71 18.93 -0.41
C SER A 156 7.18 18.66 -1.81
N ARG A 157 8.09 18.47 -2.77
CA ARG A 157 7.78 18.06 -4.13
C ARG A 157 7.00 16.74 -4.21
N HIS A 158 7.21 15.85 -3.24
CA HIS A 158 6.51 14.55 -3.14
C HIS A 158 5.05 14.69 -2.68
N GLN A 159 4.58 15.90 -2.35
CA GLN A 159 3.19 16.22 -2.01
C GLN A 159 2.45 16.93 -3.16
N LEU A 160 3.09 17.06 -4.32
CA LEU A 160 2.52 17.62 -5.55
C LEU A 160 1.91 16.48 -6.37
N ASN A 161 0.79 16.77 -7.02
CA ASN A 161 0.24 15.91 -8.06
C ASN A 161 1.00 16.08 -9.38
N GLU A 162 0.80 15.15 -10.32
CA GLU A 162 1.48 15.13 -11.63
C GLU A 162 1.41 16.49 -12.36
N ALA A 163 0.23 17.11 -12.41
CA ALA A 163 0.03 18.41 -13.06
C ALA A 163 0.80 19.54 -12.35
N GLU A 164 0.83 19.54 -11.02
CA GLU A 164 1.55 20.54 -10.21
C GLU A 164 3.07 20.39 -10.35
N LEU A 165 3.53 19.14 -10.38
CA LEU A 165 4.94 18.82 -10.54
C LEU A 165 5.43 19.10 -11.98
N ARG A 166 4.63 18.80 -13.01
CA ARG A 166 4.90 19.20 -14.41
C ARG A 166 4.93 20.72 -14.55
N GLU A 167 4.04 21.45 -13.88
CA GLU A 167 4.06 22.91 -13.84
C GLU A 167 5.33 23.46 -13.18
N PHE A 168 5.78 22.86 -12.07
CA PHE A 168 7.02 23.22 -11.41
C PHE A 168 8.26 22.93 -12.29
N LEU A 169 8.33 21.73 -12.89
CA LEU A 169 9.40 21.37 -13.82
C LEU A 169 9.47 22.32 -15.03
N ARG A 170 8.30 22.67 -15.58
CA ARG A 170 8.17 23.65 -16.67
C ARG A 170 8.72 25.03 -16.26
N TYR A 171 8.39 25.49 -15.05
CA TYR A 171 8.91 26.74 -14.51
C TYR A 171 10.43 26.72 -14.38
N LEU A 172 11.00 25.65 -13.82
CA LEU A 172 12.46 25.50 -13.67
C LEU A 172 13.17 25.48 -15.03
N LYS A 173 12.63 24.78 -16.03
CA LYS A 173 13.16 24.77 -17.41
C LYS A 173 13.15 26.15 -18.08
N GLN A 174 12.25 27.05 -17.68
CA GLN A 174 12.23 28.44 -18.15
C GLN A 174 13.21 29.35 -17.37
N GLN A 175 13.71 28.94 -16.22
CA GLN A 175 14.69 29.74 -15.47
C GLN A 175 16.06 29.72 -16.17
N PRO A 176 16.72 30.89 -16.30
CA PRO A 176 18.10 30.94 -16.80
C PRO A 176 19.02 30.20 -15.84
N SER A 177 19.80 29.26 -16.38
CA SER A 177 20.90 28.63 -15.62
C SER A 177 21.84 29.73 -15.14
N ARG A 178 22.28 29.70 -13.89
CA ARG A 178 23.27 30.66 -13.36
C ARG A 178 24.60 30.62 -14.12
N LEU A 179 24.88 29.49 -14.79
CA LEU A 179 25.99 29.31 -15.75
C LEU A 179 25.85 30.13 -17.06
N ASN A 180 24.69 30.69 -17.38
CA ASN A 180 24.46 31.54 -18.56
C ASN A 180 24.39 33.03 -18.21
N SER A 181 24.79 33.41 -17.00
CA SER A 181 25.08 34.80 -16.64
C SER A 181 26.59 35.02 -16.70
N GLU A 182 27.10 35.08 -17.92
CA GLU A 182 28.44 35.60 -18.20
C GLU A 182 28.30 37.12 -18.47
N PRO A 183 28.55 38.00 -17.47
CA PRO A 183 28.93 39.36 -17.76
C PRO A 183 30.37 39.34 -18.29
N ARG A 184 30.48 39.12 -19.59
CA ARG A 184 31.64 39.55 -20.39
C ARG A 184 32.00 40.98 -20.01
N PHE A 185 33.17 41.21 -19.40
CA PHE A 185 34.13 42.30 -19.64
C PHE A 185 35.38 42.14 -18.79
#